data_AF-A0A345ZJC2-F1
#
_entry.id   AF-A0A345ZJC2-F1
#
_cell.length_a   1.000
_cell.length_b   1.000
_cell.length_c   1.000
_cell.angle_alpha   90.00
_cell.angle_beta   90.00
_cell.angle_gamma   90.00
#
_symmetry.space_group_name_H-M   'P 1'
#
loop_
_entity.id
_entity.type
_entity.pdbx_description
1 polymer ?
#
loop_
_entity_poly.entity_id
_entity_poly.type
_entity_poly.pdbx_seq_one_letter_code
_entity_poly.pdbx_strand_id
1 'polypeptide(L)'
;MHDEWWLATAGDTLIWARLRVREAGTAEVLDCDGATLPYDSEDSARAALMDAEFVSLDGLDADDAYARGVDLDTLSTPQGTTDDALRRQMIVKLPRRQ
;
A
#
# COMPACT_ATOMS: atom_id res chain seq x y z
N MET A 1 -0.65 13.78 -11.77
CA MET A 1 -0.84 13.12 -10.45
C MET A 1 -0.47 11.67 -10.62
N HIS A 2 0.33 11.12 -9.71
CA HIS A 2 0.80 9.74 -9.75
C HIS A 2 0.28 9.01 -8.50
N ASP A 3 -0.18 7.77 -8.66
CA ASP A 3 -0.53 6.90 -7.54
C ASP A 3 0.45 5.73 -7.44
N GLU A 4 0.88 5.45 -6.21
CA GLU A 4 1.75 4.34 -5.87
C GLU A 4 1.04 3.47 -4.85
N TRP A 5 1.12 2.15 -5.05
CA TRP A 5 0.60 1.19 -4.10
C TRP A 5 1.70 0.73 -3.15
N TRP A 6 1.35 0.70 -1.88
CA TRP A 6 2.23 0.29 -0.80
C TRP A 6 1.57 -0.85 -0.04
N LEU A 7 2.37 -1.78 0.45
CA LEU A 7 1.87 -2.94 1.19
C LEU A 7 2.68 -3.18 2.46
N ALA A 8 1.99 -3.65 3.49
CA ALA A 8 2.55 -4.13 4.74
C ALA A 8 1.97 -5.52 5.05
N THR A 9 2.74 -6.31 5.79
CA THR A 9 2.32 -7.66 6.20
C THR A 9 2.32 -7.76 7.72
N ALA A 10 1.15 -8.04 8.29
CA ALA A 10 0.97 -8.31 9.71
C ALA A 10 0.50 -9.76 9.88
N GLY A 11 1.45 -10.69 10.06
CA GLY A 11 1.16 -12.13 10.14
C GLY A 11 0.61 -12.68 8.82
N ASP A 12 -0.61 -13.24 8.83
CA ASP A 12 -1.32 -13.71 7.63
C ASP A 12 -2.18 -12.62 6.96
N THR A 13 -2.08 -11.36 7.39
CA THR A 13 -2.84 -10.25 6.81
C THR A 13 -1.93 -9.32 6.04
N LEU A 14 -2.27 -9.09 4.78
CA LEU A 14 -1.69 -8.06 3.94
C LEU A 14 -2.57 -6.81 4.01
N ILE A 15 -1.93 -5.67 4.20
CA ILE A 15 -2.55 -4.37 4.30
C ILE A 15 -2.01 -3.51 3.17
N TRP A 16 -2.89 -2.92 2.38
CA TRP A 16 -2.57 -1.97 1.33
C TRP A 16 -2.73 -0.54 1.82
N ALA A 17 -1.89 0.35 1.30
CA ALA A 17 -2.02 1.79 1.38
C ALA A 17 -1.79 2.39 -0.01
N ARG A 18 -2.45 3.50 -0.35
CA ARG A 18 -2.24 4.22 -1.61
C ARG A 18 -1.61 5.56 -1.35
N LEU A 19 -0.40 5.78 -1.85
CA LEU A 19 0.21 7.09 -1.90
C LEU A 19 -0.22 7.79 -3.20
N ARG A 20 -0.70 9.02 -3.12
CA ARG A 20 -1.03 9.86 -4.28
C ARG A 20 -0.22 11.15 -4.21
N VAL A 21 0.61 11.37 -5.22
CA VAL A 21 1.39 12.61 -5.38
C VAL A 21 0.64 13.58 -6.29
N ARG A 22 0.40 14.79 -5.78
CA ARG A 22 -0.26 15.89 -6.48
C ARG A 22 0.77 16.75 -7.22
N GLU A 23 0.32 17.46 -8.26
CA GLU A 23 1.21 18.28 -9.09
C GLU A 23 1.86 19.46 -8.36
N ALA A 24 1.33 19.84 -7.20
CA ALA A 24 1.89 20.89 -6.35
C ALA A 24 3.03 20.39 -5.42
N GLY A 25 3.45 19.12 -5.54
CA GLY A 25 4.46 18.50 -4.68
C GLY A 25 3.93 17.97 -3.35
N THR A 26 2.66 18.21 -3.03
CA THR A 26 1.98 17.62 -1.88
C THR A 26 1.56 16.18 -2.15
N ALA A 27 1.38 15.40 -1.09
CA ALA A 27 1.02 14.00 -1.19
C ALA A 27 -0.14 13.65 -0.25
N GLU A 28 -0.83 12.56 -0.54
CA GLU A 28 -1.89 12.01 0.30
C GLU A 28 -1.74 10.51 0.40
N VAL A 29 -1.91 9.95 1.60
CA VAL A 29 -1.94 8.51 1.82
C VAL A 29 -3.37 8.11 2.15
N LEU A 30 -3.95 7.21 1.35
CA LEU A 30 -5.15 6.49 1.71
C LEU A 30 -4.75 5.25 2.51
N ASP A 31 -5.22 5.15 3.75
CA ASP A 31 -5.01 4.01 4.64
C ASP A 31 -6.22 3.04 4.57
N CYS A 32 -6.00 1.80 5.00
CA CYS A 32 -6.92 0.68 4.98
C CYS A 32 -8.17 0.90 5.85
N ASP A 33 -8.10 1.81 6.81
CA ASP A 33 -9.21 2.23 7.64
C ASP A 33 -10.17 3.18 6.88
N GLY A 34 -9.76 3.68 5.70
CA GLY A 34 -10.48 4.64 4.86
C GLY A 34 -10.08 6.09 5.12
N ALA A 35 -9.11 6.36 5.99
CA ALA A 35 -8.59 7.70 6.21
C ALA A 35 -7.69 8.13 5.05
N THR A 36 -7.84 9.38 4.62
CA THR A 36 -6.89 10.03 3.71
C THR A 36 -6.06 11.02 4.52
N LEU A 37 -4.78 10.73 4.66
CA LEU A 37 -3.81 11.52 5.42
C LEU A 37 -3.08 12.46 4.45
N PRO A 38 -3.24 13.79 4.59
CA PRO A 38 -2.50 14.75 3.77
C PRO A 38 -1.07 14.95 4.29
N TYR A 39 -0.13 15.10 3.36
CA TYR A 39 1.29 15.37 3.63
C TYR A 39 1.78 16.53 2.78
N ASP A 40 2.68 17.32 3.35
CA ASP A 40 3.26 18.50 2.70
C ASP A 40 4.19 18.14 1.54
N SER A 41 4.75 16.92 1.56
CA SER A 41 5.62 16.40 0.50
C SER A 41 5.51 14.89 0.32
N GLU A 42 5.86 14.42 -0.88
CA GLU A 42 6.02 13.00 -1.22
C GLU A 42 7.00 12.28 -0.27
N ASP A 43 8.13 12.92 0.04
CA ASP A 43 9.14 12.38 0.95
C ASP A 43 8.59 12.11 2.36
N SER A 44 7.82 13.07 2.90
CA SER A 44 7.20 12.90 4.23
C SER A 44 6.14 11.80 4.25
N ALA A 45 5.38 11.65 3.17
CA ALA A 45 4.39 10.59 3.04
C ALA A 45 5.06 9.20 2.95
N ARG A 46 6.15 9.08 2.17
CA ARG A 46 6.95 7.85 2.10
C ARG A 46 7.60 7.51 3.43
N ALA A 47 8.15 8.49 4.14
CA ALA A 47 8.72 8.29 5.46
C ALA A 47 7.69 7.74 6.45
N ALA A 48 6.47 8.30 6.47
CA ALA A 48 5.39 7.81 7.33
C ALA A 48 4.97 6.36 7.00
N LEU A 49 4.95 6.01 5.72
CA LEU A 49 4.67 4.64 5.27
C LEU A 49 5.78 3.66 5.72
N MET A 50 7.04 4.04 5.54
CA MET A 50 8.19 3.23 5.99
C MET A 50 8.21 3.03 7.51
N ASP A 51 7.92 4.07 8.28
CA ASP A 51 7.80 4.00 9.75
C ASP A 51 6.67 3.05 10.19
N ALA A 52 5.62 2.91 9.37
CA ALA A 52 4.51 1.98 9.57
C ALA A 52 4.73 0.60 8.93
N GLU A 53 5.99 0.26 8.58
CA GLU A 53 6.40 -1.02 7.97
C GLU A 53 5.85 -1.28 6.55
N PHE A 54 5.33 -0.26 5.87
CA PHE A 54 4.91 -0.38 4.47
C PHE A 54 6.10 -0.30 3.52
N VAL A 55 6.02 -1.05 2.42
CA VAL A 55 6.96 -1.02 1.31
C VAL A 55 6.25 -0.72 0.00
N SER A 56 6.94 -0.03 -0.91
CA SER A 56 6.42 0.26 -2.24
C SER A 56 6.30 -1.02 -3.05
N LEU A 57 5.14 -1.22 -3.69
CA LEU A 57 4.91 -2.36 -4.57
C LEU A 57 5.83 -2.31 -5.80
N ASP A 58 6.02 -1.14 -6.39
CA ASP A 58 6.90 -0.96 -7.57
C ASP A 58 8.37 -1.23 -7.25
N GLY A 59 8.77 -1.07 -5.98
CA GLY A 59 10.11 -1.37 -5.49
C GLY A 59 10.28 -2.82 -5.02
N LEU A 60 9.22 -3.63 -5.01
CA LEU A 60 9.23 -4.99 -4.47
C LEU A 60 9.51 -5.99 -5.58
N ASP A 61 10.56 -6.79 -5.44
CA ASP A 61 10.80 -7.94 -6.31
C ASP A 61 10.20 -9.24 -5.73
N ALA A 62 10.24 -10.31 -6.53
CA ALA A 62 9.66 -11.60 -6.13
C ALA A 62 10.35 -12.22 -4.91
N ASP A 63 11.66 -11.98 -4.73
CA ASP A 63 12.42 -12.52 -3.61
C ASP A 63 12.07 -11.77 -2.31
N ASP A 64 11.99 -10.45 -2.38
CA ASP A 64 11.58 -9.57 -1.28
C ASP A 64 10.13 -9.82 -0.85
N ALA A 65 9.24 -10.04 -1.82
CA ALA A 65 7.86 -10.40 -1.55
C ALA A 65 7.79 -11.77 -0.88
N TYR A 66 8.53 -12.76 -1.40
CA TYR A 66 8.59 -14.10 -0.83
C TYR A 66 9.11 -14.08 0.61
N ALA A 67 10.16 -13.32 0.89
CA ALA A 67 10.72 -13.13 2.23
C ALA A 67 9.71 -12.53 3.22
N ARG A 68 8.82 -11.65 2.75
CA ARG A 68 7.70 -11.08 3.53
C ARG A 68 6.51 -12.02 3.65
N GLY A 69 6.56 -13.18 3.01
CA GLY A 69 5.44 -14.07 2.97
C GLY A 69 4.31 -13.52 2.08
N VAL A 70 4.64 -12.87 0.98
CA VAL A 70 3.70 -12.46 -0.07
C VAL A 70 4.08 -13.11 -1.40
N ASP A 71 3.10 -13.37 -2.24
CA ASP A 71 3.32 -13.88 -3.59
C ASP A 71 2.86 -12.82 -4.60
N LEU A 72 3.82 -12.18 -5.28
CA LEU A 72 3.56 -11.10 -6.24
C LEU A 72 2.67 -11.53 -7.40
N ASP A 73 2.78 -12.78 -7.86
CA ASP A 73 1.98 -13.29 -8.97
C ASP A 73 0.50 -13.42 -8.59
N THR A 74 0.21 -13.59 -7.30
CA THR A 74 -1.16 -13.67 -6.77
C THR A 74 -1.68 -12.34 -6.26
N LEU A 75 -0.81 -11.34 -6.08
CA LEU A 75 -1.22 -10.03 -5.62
C LEU A 75 -2.01 -9.30 -6.70
N SER A 76 -3.09 -8.68 -6.27
CA SER A 76 -3.84 -7.73 -7.08
C SER A 76 -3.97 -6.44 -6.30
N THR A 77 -3.50 -5.35 -6.88
CA THR A 77 -3.70 -4.01 -6.31
C THR A 77 -5.19 -3.72 -6.19
N PRO A 78 -5.64 -3.02 -5.13
CA PRO A 78 -7.03 -2.62 -5.01
C PRO A 78 -7.52 -1.85 -6.24
N GLN A 79 -8.67 -2.25 -6.79
CA GLN A 79 -9.25 -1.59 -7.97
C GLN A 79 -10.55 -0.87 -7.61
N GLY A 80 -10.73 0.35 -8.10
CA GLY A 80 -11.95 1.10 -7.83
C GLY A 80 -11.81 2.58 -8.17
N THR A 81 -12.95 3.23 -8.41
CA THR A 81 -13.03 4.67 -8.69
C THR A 81 -13.32 5.50 -7.43
N THR A 82 -13.66 4.85 -6.31
CA THR A 82 -13.94 5.49 -5.03
C THR A 82 -13.07 4.90 -3.93
N ASP A 83 -12.71 5.72 -2.94
CA ASP A 83 -11.87 5.28 -1.83
C ASP A 83 -12.57 4.19 -0.99
N ASP A 84 -13.90 4.20 -0.88
CA ASP A 84 -14.66 3.13 -0.22
C ASP A 84 -14.56 1.78 -0.96
N ALA A 85 -14.56 1.80 -2.30
CA ALA A 85 -14.35 0.59 -3.09
C ALA A 85 -12.95 0.02 -2.90
N LEU A 86 -11.94 0.90 -2.83
CA LEU A 86 -10.54 0.53 -2.57
C LEU A 86 -10.38 -0.03 -1.16
N ARG A 87 -10.91 0.67 -0.15
CA ARG A 87 -10.85 0.29 1.28
C ARG A 87 -11.27 -1.16 1.52
N ARG A 88 -12.34 -1.63 0.88
CA ARG A 88 -12.82 -3.01 1.02
C ARG A 88 -11.83 -4.07 0.50
N GLN A 89 -10.90 -3.68 -0.35
CA GLN A 89 -9.84 -4.53 -0.91
C GLN A 89 -8.48 -4.26 -0.27
N MET A 90 -8.36 -3.26 0.63
CA MET A 90 -7.09 -2.89 1.22
C MET A 90 -6.63 -3.83 2.34
N ILE A 91 -7.50 -4.72 2.84
CA ILE A 91 -7.11 -5.74 3.81
C ILE A 91 -7.38 -7.10 3.19
N VAL A 92 -6.31 -7.86 2.94
CA VAL A 92 -6.36 -9.17 2.29
C VAL A 92 -5.78 -10.21 3.24
N LYS A 93 -6.55 -11.28 3.50
CA LYS A 93 -5.98 -12.44 4.19
C LYS A 93 -5.18 -13.26 3.21
N LEU A 94 -3.89 -13.39 3.48
CA LEU A 94 -3.01 -14.25 2.71
C LEU A 94 -3.35 -15.71 3.01
N PRO A 95 -3.41 -16.57 1.99
CA PRO A 95 -3.58 -17.99 2.23
C PRO A 95 -2.42 -18.51 3.08
N ARG A 96 -2.73 -19.41 4.03
CA ARG A 96 -1.69 -20.11 4.78
C ARG A 96 -0.87 -20.93 3.79
N ARG A 97 0.42 -20.63 3.67
CA ARG A 97 1.35 -21.43 2.87
C ARG A 97 1.28 -22.89 3.33
N GLN A 98 1.02 -23.79 2.38
CA GLN A 98 1.07 -25.24 2.58
C GLN A 98 2.36 -25.79 1.99
#